data_AF-A0A2D5X2Y8-F1
#
_entry.id   AF-A0A2D5X2Y8-F1
#
_cell.length_a   1.000
_cell.length_b   1.000
_cell.length_c   1.000
_cell.angle_alpha   90.00
_cell.angle_beta   90.00
_cell.angle_gamma   90.00
#
_symmetry.space_group_name_H-M   'P 1'
#
loop_
_entity.id
_entity.type
_entity.pdbx_description
1 polymer ?
#
loop_
_entity_poly.entity_id
_entity_poly.type
_entity_poly.pdbx_seq_one_letter_code
_entity_poly.pdbx_strand_id
1 'polypeptide(L)'
;MSQMDVFSDTNLQPLAEIKIGKIRKNATRLHGVCRYNLGVDKKRKDLSPADVKEISLHPESLSEEWTRYAEFLLFHEFLHALGYSGHNRAFRKLEALWPDIGAKDMGLKFTKYLRRLNAKYSWKCPNCDWQTERSVRAAGRYVCRTCRVKLVDCALTIE
;
A
#
# COMPACT_ATOMS: atom_id res chain seq x y z
N MET A 1 27.38 -12.49 6.24
CA MET A 1 26.48 -11.49 5.65
C MET A 1 26.19 -10.45 6.74
N SER A 2 26.99 -9.38 6.82
CA SER A 2 26.75 -8.26 7.74
C SER A 2 25.82 -7.28 7.04
N GLN A 3 24.56 -7.15 7.49
CA GLN A 3 23.67 -6.16 6.89
C GLN A 3 22.47 -5.71 7.73
N MET A 4 22.59 -5.73 9.07
CA MET A 4 21.69 -4.95 9.96
C MET A 4 22.45 -4.24 11.09
N ASP A 5 23.70 -3.86 10.85
CA ASP A 5 24.48 -3.08 11.83
C ASP A 5 23.87 -1.70 12.12
N VAL A 6 22.92 -1.26 11.31
CA VAL A 6 22.16 -0.02 11.53
C VAL A 6 21.18 -0.13 12.71
N PHE A 7 20.77 -1.35 13.08
CA PHE A 7 19.87 -1.60 14.20
C PHE A 7 20.55 -2.34 15.36
N SER A 8 21.87 -2.52 15.32
CA SER A 8 22.61 -3.25 16.36
C SER A 8 22.38 -2.68 17.76
N ASP A 9 22.30 -1.35 17.87
CA ASP A 9 22.00 -0.64 19.11
C ASP A 9 20.50 -0.37 19.35
N THR A 10 19.62 -0.84 18.46
CA THR A 10 18.17 -0.61 18.56
C THR A 10 17.47 -1.83 19.16
N ASN A 11 16.75 -1.66 20.26
CA ASN A 11 15.88 -2.71 20.78
C ASN A 11 14.65 -2.90 19.87
N LEU A 12 14.65 -3.96 19.07
CA LEU A 12 13.56 -4.29 18.15
C LEU A 12 12.46 -5.16 18.77
N GLN A 13 12.66 -5.71 19.98
CA GLN A 13 11.68 -6.61 20.63
C GLN A 13 10.27 -6.00 20.72
N PRO A 14 10.10 -4.70 21.05
CA PRO A 14 8.77 -4.08 21.12
C PRO A 14 7.98 -4.10 19.80
N LEU A 15 8.64 -4.26 18.65
CA LEU A 15 7.93 -4.38 17.36
C LEU A 15 7.08 -5.65 17.29
N ALA A 16 7.52 -6.74 17.94
CA ALA A 16 6.80 -8.01 17.95
C ALA A 16 5.49 -7.95 18.76
N GLU A 17 5.39 -6.98 19.67
CA GLU A 17 4.20 -6.75 20.50
C GLU A 17 3.13 -5.91 19.79
N ILE A 18 3.49 -5.26 18.66
CA ILE A 18 2.55 -4.45 17.89
C ILE A 18 1.47 -5.35 17.30
N LYS A 19 0.21 -5.03 17.61
CA LYS A 19 -0.94 -5.72 17.02
C LYS A 19 -0.92 -5.63 15.50
N ILE A 20 -1.13 -6.78 14.85
CA ILE A 20 -1.34 -6.86 13.40
C ILE A 20 -2.83 -6.90 13.09
N GLY A 21 -3.28 -5.95 12.26
CA GLY A 21 -4.66 -5.82 11.81
C GLY A 21 -4.79 -5.89 10.29
N LYS A 22 -6.00 -5.61 9.80
CA LYS A 22 -6.32 -5.59 8.37
C LYS A 22 -6.97 -4.27 8.00
N ILE A 23 -6.57 -3.70 6.85
CA ILE A 23 -7.31 -2.58 6.26
C ILE A 23 -8.54 -3.08 5.50
N ARG A 24 -9.41 -2.16 5.06
CA ARG A 24 -10.62 -2.51 4.30
C ARG A 24 -10.25 -3.20 2.97
N LYS A 25 -10.96 -4.27 2.62
CA LYS A 25 -10.74 -5.07 1.39
C LYS A 25 -10.87 -4.26 0.09
N ASN A 26 -11.61 -3.15 0.12
CA ASN A 26 -11.80 -2.28 -1.05
C ASN A 26 -10.74 -1.17 -1.19
N ALA A 27 -9.71 -1.16 -0.33
CA ALA A 27 -8.64 -0.17 -0.39
C ALA A 27 -7.67 -0.49 -1.54
N THR A 28 -7.81 0.20 -2.68
CA THR A 28 -6.97 -0.08 -3.87
C THR A 28 -5.64 0.67 -3.92
N ARG A 29 -5.37 1.55 -2.96
CA ARG A 29 -4.19 2.45 -2.93
C ARG A 29 -3.39 2.40 -1.64
N LEU A 30 -4.04 2.05 -0.54
CA LEU A 30 -3.40 1.87 0.76
C LEU A 30 -3.15 0.38 0.91
N HIS A 31 -1.90 -0.04 1.08
CA HIS A 31 -1.54 -1.46 1.17
C HIS A 31 -1.07 -1.86 2.58
N GLY A 32 -0.43 -0.94 3.28
CA GLY A 32 -0.05 -1.03 4.68
C GLY A 32 -0.36 0.30 5.39
N VAL A 33 -0.52 0.26 6.72
CA VAL A 33 -0.59 1.46 7.54
C VAL A 33 -0.19 1.18 8.99
N CYS A 34 0.71 2.01 9.51
CA CYS A 34 1.05 2.14 10.91
C CYS A 34 0.10 3.16 11.58
N ARG A 35 -0.74 2.69 12.50
CA ARG A 35 -1.68 3.53 13.26
C ARG A 35 -1.12 3.77 14.65
N TYR A 36 -0.98 5.04 15.00
CA TYR A 36 -0.53 5.47 16.32
C TYR A 36 -1.69 5.55 17.31
N ASN A 37 -1.37 5.52 18.60
CA ASN A 37 -2.30 5.78 19.69
C ASN A 37 -2.88 7.21 19.58
N LEU A 38 -4.09 7.40 20.12
CA LEU A 38 -4.76 8.70 20.08
C LEU A 38 -3.90 9.75 20.81
N GLY A 39 -3.71 10.92 20.21
CA GLY A 39 -2.94 12.03 20.78
C GLY A 39 -1.44 12.02 20.48
N VAL A 40 -0.91 10.98 19.82
CA VAL A 40 0.49 10.94 19.40
C VAL A 40 0.76 11.95 18.27
N ASP A 41 1.69 12.88 18.50
CA ASP A 41 2.22 13.76 17.46
C ASP A 41 3.28 13.05 16.61
N LYS A 42 2.98 12.82 15.34
CA LYS A 42 3.88 12.12 14.39
C LYS A 42 5.12 12.93 14.00
N LYS A 43 5.19 14.21 14.38
CA LYS A 43 6.34 15.09 14.13
C LYS A 43 7.39 15.00 15.24
N ARG A 44 7.06 14.36 16.36
CA ARG A 44 8.02 14.05 17.42
C ARG A 44 9.18 13.23 16.87
N LYS A 45 10.38 13.51 17.38
CA LYS A 45 11.62 12.82 16.95
C LYS A 45 11.87 11.52 17.71
N ASP A 46 11.14 11.31 18.80
CA ASP A 46 11.28 10.22 19.76
C ASP A 46 10.08 9.25 19.70
N LEU A 47 9.44 9.14 18.53
CA LEU A 47 8.41 8.13 18.29
C LEU A 47 8.99 6.73 18.47
N SER A 48 8.23 5.88 19.13
CA SER A 48 8.63 4.52 19.46
C SER A 48 7.52 3.51 19.15
N PRO A 49 7.83 2.19 19.15
CA PRO A 49 6.81 1.15 19.03
C PRO A 49 5.67 1.27 20.05
N ALA A 50 5.93 1.80 21.26
CA ALA A 50 4.90 2.00 22.29
C ALA A 50 3.86 3.07 21.92
N ASP A 51 4.19 3.98 20.99
CA ASP A 51 3.26 4.96 20.45
C ASP A 51 2.32 4.35 19.38
N VAL A 52 2.60 3.11 18.94
CA VAL A 52 1.85 2.43 17.88
C VAL A 52 0.70 1.61 18.48
N LYS A 53 -0.50 1.84 17.94
CA LYS A 53 -1.71 1.09 18.27
C LYS A 53 -1.79 -0.24 17.51
N GLU A 54 -1.52 -0.20 16.21
CA GLU A 54 -1.69 -1.33 15.31
C GLU A 54 -0.97 -1.07 13.98
N ILE A 55 -0.36 -2.10 13.40
CA ILE A 55 0.04 -2.12 11.99
C ILE A 55 -0.98 -2.95 11.22
N SER A 56 -1.50 -2.44 10.11
CA SER A 56 -2.46 -3.18 9.29
C SER A 56 -2.05 -3.30 7.85
N LEU A 57 -2.22 -4.51 7.31
CA LEU A 57 -1.94 -4.83 5.91
C LEU A 57 -3.25 -5.05 5.14
N HIS A 58 -3.17 -4.95 3.81
CA HIS A 58 -4.27 -5.31 2.94
C HIS A 58 -4.55 -6.82 3.05
N PRO A 59 -5.81 -7.27 3.23
CA PRO A 59 -6.09 -8.70 3.38
C PRO A 59 -5.57 -9.53 2.18
N GLU A 60 -5.71 -9.01 0.96
CA GLU A 60 -5.21 -9.69 -0.25
C GLU A 60 -3.68 -9.79 -0.32
N SER A 61 -2.90 -8.99 0.43
CA SER A 61 -1.44 -9.17 0.42
C SER A 61 -1.02 -10.40 1.24
N LEU A 62 -1.92 -10.94 2.05
CA LEU A 62 -1.66 -12.10 2.92
C LEU A 62 -1.95 -13.44 2.23
N SER A 63 -2.32 -13.45 0.95
CA SER A 63 -2.41 -14.67 0.16
C SER A 63 -1.03 -15.11 -0.32
N GLU A 64 -0.92 -16.40 -0.67
CA GLU A 64 0.35 -17.03 -1.06
C GLU A 64 1.08 -16.29 -2.21
N GLU A 65 0.32 -15.75 -3.17
CA GLU A 65 0.86 -14.97 -4.30
C GLU A 65 1.60 -13.71 -3.84
N TRP A 66 1.16 -13.09 -2.73
CA TRP A 66 1.61 -11.78 -2.29
C TRP A 66 2.40 -11.79 -0.98
N THR A 67 2.67 -12.96 -0.38
CA THR A 67 3.36 -13.08 0.91
C THR A 67 4.67 -12.29 0.96
N ARG A 68 5.53 -12.40 -0.07
CA ARG A 68 6.79 -11.64 -0.17
C ARG A 68 6.56 -10.12 -0.13
N TYR A 69 5.48 -9.66 -0.75
CA TYR A 69 5.10 -8.25 -0.71
C TYR A 69 4.53 -7.84 0.66
N ALA A 70 3.77 -8.71 1.33
CA ALA A 70 3.30 -8.45 2.69
C ALA A 70 4.45 -8.34 3.69
N GLU A 71 5.49 -9.15 3.58
CA GLU A 71 6.70 -9.04 4.40
C GLU A 71 7.39 -7.69 4.21
N PHE A 72 7.54 -7.25 2.94
CA PHE A 72 8.07 -5.93 2.63
C PHE A 72 7.19 -4.79 3.21
N LEU A 73 5.86 -4.90 3.09
CA LEU A 73 4.94 -3.93 3.69
C LEU A 73 5.09 -3.89 5.21
N LEU A 74 5.19 -5.04 5.86
CA LEU A 74 5.37 -5.10 7.32
C LEU A 74 6.68 -4.42 7.74
N PHE A 75 7.78 -4.69 7.03
CA PHE A 75 9.04 -4.00 7.24
C PHE A 75 8.91 -2.48 7.08
N HIS A 76 8.25 -2.02 6.02
CA HIS A 76 7.96 -0.59 5.79
C HIS A 76 7.21 0.04 6.96
N GLU A 77 6.16 -0.63 7.47
CA GLU A 77 5.38 -0.14 8.60
C GLU A 77 6.15 -0.20 9.94
N PHE A 78 7.09 -1.14 10.09
CA PHE A 78 8.00 -1.16 11.24
C PHE A 78 8.97 0.03 11.23
N LEU A 79 9.45 0.48 10.06
CA LEU A 79 10.24 1.71 10.00
C LEU A 79 9.43 2.92 10.51
N HIS A 80 8.13 2.98 10.22
CA HIS A 80 7.25 3.99 10.80
C HIS A 80 7.12 3.83 12.32
N ALA A 81 6.98 2.60 12.81
CA ALA A 81 6.93 2.32 14.25
C ALA A 81 8.22 2.70 14.99
N LEU A 82 9.38 2.60 14.34
CA LEU A 82 10.68 3.05 14.84
C LEU A 82 10.90 4.57 14.72
N GLY A 83 9.87 5.33 14.38
CA GLY A 83 9.91 6.79 14.34
C GLY A 83 10.37 7.41 13.02
N TYR A 84 10.64 6.60 11.99
CA TYR A 84 10.86 7.10 10.63
C TYR A 84 9.51 7.36 9.94
N SER A 85 8.74 8.32 10.47
CA SER A 85 7.37 8.59 10.01
C SER A 85 7.30 9.29 8.64
N GLY A 86 8.33 10.08 8.31
CA GLY A 86 8.45 10.74 7.01
C GLY A 86 9.22 9.89 6.01
N HIS A 87 8.68 9.69 4.81
CA HIS A 87 9.34 9.03 3.66
C HIS A 87 10.53 9.82 3.08
N ASN A 88 11.36 10.39 3.94
CA ASN A 88 12.52 11.20 3.63
C ASN A 88 13.74 10.33 3.22
N ARG A 89 14.88 10.97 2.96
CA ARG A 89 16.11 10.28 2.54
C ARG A 89 16.56 9.21 3.54
N ALA A 90 16.46 9.45 4.84
CA ALA A 90 16.87 8.49 5.87
C ALA A 90 15.95 7.25 5.84
N PHE A 91 14.63 7.46 5.80
CA PHE A 91 13.67 6.38 5.62
C PHE A 91 13.98 5.54 4.37
N ARG A 92 14.20 6.19 3.22
CA ARG A 92 14.46 5.49 1.97
C ARG A 92 15.77 4.70 1.97
N LYS A 93 16.78 5.15 2.72
CA LYS A 93 18.02 4.38 2.94
C LYS A 93 17.75 3.11 3.73
N LEU A 94 16.97 3.19 4.81
CA LEU A 94 16.59 2.02 5.62
C LEU A 94 15.70 1.06 4.85
N GLU A 95 14.68 1.59 4.15
CA GLU A 95 13.78 0.80 3.31
C GLU A 95 14.54 0.03 2.22
N ALA A 96 15.64 0.60 1.71
CA ALA A 96 16.49 -0.04 0.71
C ALA A 96 17.35 -1.19 1.26
N LEU A 97 17.44 -1.38 2.59
CA LEU A 97 18.11 -2.53 3.20
C LEU A 97 17.26 -3.82 3.11
N TRP A 98 16.00 -3.72 2.68
CA TRP A 98 15.18 -4.91 2.44
C TRP A 98 15.82 -5.79 1.36
N PRO A 99 16.09 -7.08 1.64
CA PRO A 99 16.92 -7.91 0.77
C PRO A 99 16.21 -8.34 -0.52
N ASP A 100 14.89 -8.46 -0.49
CA ASP A 100 14.10 -8.85 -1.65
C ASP A 100 13.67 -7.62 -2.46
N ILE A 101 14.52 -7.20 -3.39
CA ILE A 101 14.26 -6.09 -4.32
C ILE A 101 12.99 -6.36 -5.15
N GLY A 102 12.73 -7.62 -5.50
CA GLY A 102 11.54 -8.00 -6.27
C GLY A 102 10.25 -7.69 -5.52
N ALA A 103 10.21 -7.92 -4.21
CA ALA A 103 9.06 -7.60 -3.37
C ALA A 103 8.74 -6.10 -3.38
N LYS A 104 9.75 -5.22 -3.32
CA LYS A 104 9.55 -3.76 -3.37
C LYS A 104 8.83 -3.32 -4.65
N ASP A 105 9.16 -3.92 -5.79
CA ASP A 105 8.57 -3.59 -7.09
C ASP A 105 7.17 -4.20 -7.30
N MET A 106 6.74 -5.12 -6.43
CA MET A 106 5.40 -5.73 -6.50
C MET A 106 4.28 -4.73 -6.23
N GLY A 107 4.54 -3.61 -5.55
CA GLY A 107 3.50 -2.64 -5.18
C GLY A 107 2.67 -2.11 -6.35
N LEU A 108 3.29 -1.86 -7.51
CA LEU A 108 2.56 -1.42 -8.70
C LEU A 108 1.67 -2.53 -9.26
N LYS A 109 2.16 -3.78 -9.26
CA LYS A 109 1.39 -4.95 -9.70
C LYS A 109 0.22 -5.19 -8.75
N PHE A 110 0.45 -5.08 -7.44
CA PHE A 110 -0.57 -5.24 -6.42
C PHE A 110 -1.67 -4.18 -6.53
N THR A 111 -1.33 -2.90 -6.72
CA THR A 111 -2.34 -1.85 -7.00
C THR A 111 -3.19 -2.20 -8.23
N LYS A 112 -2.57 -2.67 -9.31
CA LYS A 112 -3.31 -3.07 -10.53
C LYS A 112 -4.24 -4.25 -10.25
N TYR A 113 -3.75 -5.26 -9.53
CA TYR A 113 -4.51 -6.42 -9.08
C TYR A 113 -5.73 -6.00 -8.24
N LEU A 114 -5.54 -5.19 -7.20
CA LEU A 114 -6.64 -4.70 -6.35
C LEU A 114 -7.68 -3.86 -7.12
N ARG A 115 -7.23 -3.07 -8.11
CA ARG A 115 -8.14 -2.31 -8.96
C ARG A 115 -9.01 -3.21 -9.84
N ARG A 116 -8.43 -4.27 -10.40
CA ARG A 116 -9.15 -5.29 -11.18
C ARG A 116 -10.17 -6.01 -10.31
N LEU A 117 -9.74 -6.50 -9.14
CA LEU A 117 -10.65 -7.16 -8.18
C LEU A 117 -11.83 -6.29 -7.75
N ASN A 118 -11.60 -4.98 -7.57
CA ASN A 118 -12.67 -4.05 -7.18
C ASN A 118 -13.45 -3.48 -8.38
N ALA A 119 -13.08 -3.80 -9.61
CA ALA A 119 -13.70 -3.23 -10.79
C ALA A 119 -15.11 -3.77 -10.97
N LYS A 120 -16.04 -2.86 -11.28
CA LYS A 120 -17.45 -3.17 -11.59
C LYS A 120 -17.83 -2.67 -12.98
N TYR A 121 -17.04 -1.74 -13.50
CA TYR A 121 -17.29 -1.07 -14.77
C TYR A 121 -16.00 -0.97 -15.56
N SER A 122 -16.09 -1.08 -16.87
CA SER A 122 -15.07 -0.63 -17.81
C SER A 122 -15.54 0.68 -18.44
N TRP A 123 -14.75 1.73 -18.27
CA TRP A 123 -14.97 2.99 -18.97
C TRP A 123 -14.29 2.89 -20.33
N LYS A 124 -15.04 3.06 -21.41
CA LYS A 124 -14.52 2.96 -22.78
C LYS A 124 -14.72 4.26 -23.54
N CYS A 125 -13.76 4.58 -24.41
CA CYS A 125 -13.98 5.59 -25.43
C CYS A 125 -14.84 4.99 -26.55
N PRO A 126 -15.90 5.65 -27.03
CA PRO A 126 -16.66 5.16 -28.19
C PRO A 126 -15.92 5.31 -29.52
N ASN A 127 -14.86 6.13 -29.59
CA ASN A 127 -14.18 6.50 -30.83
C ASN A 127 -12.75 5.93 -30.95
N CYS A 128 -12.22 5.28 -29.91
CA CYS A 128 -10.91 4.64 -29.95
C CYS A 128 -10.82 3.50 -28.93
N ASP A 129 -9.75 2.71 -29.00
CA ASP A 129 -9.59 1.50 -28.18
C ASP A 129 -9.21 1.76 -26.70
N TRP A 130 -9.19 3.02 -26.28
CA TRP A 130 -8.86 3.34 -24.90
C TRP A 130 -9.96 2.86 -23.95
N GLN A 131 -9.55 2.11 -22.92
CA GLN A 131 -10.43 1.66 -21.85
C GLN A 131 -9.73 1.60 -20.49
N THR A 132 -10.52 1.63 -19.41
CA THR A 132 -9.99 1.44 -18.06
C THR A 132 -11.05 0.90 -17.10
N GLU A 133 -10.64 -0.03 -16.24
CA GLU A 133 -11.52 -0.66 -15.25
C GLU A 133 -11.63 0.17 -13.96
N ARG A 134 -12.85 0.30 -13.43
CA ARG A 134 -13.18 1.14 -12.28
C ARG A 134 -14.27 0.50 -11.42
N SER A 135 -14.25 0.82 -10.13
CA SER A 135 -15.28 0.41 -9.18
C SER A 135 -16.57 1.23 -9.27
N VAL A 136 -16.55 2.35 -10.00
CA VAL A 136 -17.67 3.29 -10.13
C VAL A 136 -17.91 3.62 -11.61
N ARG A 137 -19.12 4.08 -11.91
CA ARG A 137 -19.50 4.55 -13.24
C ARG A 137 -18.83 5.88 -13.59
N ALA A 138 -18.47 6.04 -14.85
CA ALA A 138 -18.07 7.30 -15.43
C ALA A 138 -19.24 8.29 -15.36
N ALA A 139 -20.46 7.83 -15.67
CA ALA A 139 -21.70 8.62 -15.65
C ALA A 139 -21.57 9.93 -16.45
N GLY A 140 -20.87 9.88 -17.59
CA GLY A 140 -20.66 11.04 -18.47
C GLY A 140 -19.75 12.15 -17.91
N ARG A 141 -19.11 11.95 -16.74
CA ARG A 141 -18.23 12.95 -16.09
C ARG A 141 -16.80 12.96 -16.62
N TYR A 142 -16.39 11.88 -17.29
CA TYR A 142 -15.02 11.70 -17.75
C TYR A 142 -14.97 11.68 -19.27
N VAL A 143 -13.88 12.21 -19.82
CA VAL A 143 -13.66 12.29 -21.27
C VAL A 143 -12.40 11.53 -21.67
N CYS A 144 -12.42 10.96 -22.88
CA CYS A 144 -11.23 10.43 -23.51
C CYS A 144 -10.25 11.58 -23.77
N ARG A 145 -8.98 11.41 -23.36
CA ARG A 145 -7.95 12.44 -23.54
C ARG A 145 -7.59 12.67 -25.00
N THR A 146 -7.66 11.63 -25.82
CA THR A 146 -7.35 11.67 -27.25
C THR A 146 -8.53 12.22 -28.06
N CYS A 147 -9.69 11.59 -27.96
CA CYS A 147 -10.86 11.91 -28.79
C CYS A 147 -11.73 13.05 -28.23
N ARG A 148 -11.52 13.47 -26.98
CA ARG A 148 -12.29 14.52 -26.27
C ARG A 148 -13.79 14.25 -26.14
N VAL A 149 -14.23 13.01 -26.31
CA VAL A 149 -15.63 12.57 -26.13
C VAL A 149 -15.87 11.95 -24.75
N LYS A 150 -17.11 11.96 -24.28
CA LYS A 150 -17.52 11.33 -23.02
C LYS A 150 -17.27 9.82 -23.06
N LEU A 151 -16.79 9.28 -21.95
CA LEU A 151 -16.60 7.84 -21.78
C LEU A 151 -17.95 7.16 -21.51
N VAL A 152 -18.12 5.97 -22.07
CA VAL A 152 -19.29 5.12 -21.86
C VAL A 152 -18.99 4.04 -20.82
N ASP A 153 -20.02 3.67 -20.06
CA ASP A 153 -19.95 2.65 -19.01
C ASP A 153 -20.35 1.28 -19.56
N CYS A 154 -19.46 0.30 -19.45
CA CYS A 154 -19.79 -1.12 -19.65
C CYS A 154 -19.75 -1.82 -18.28
N ALA A 155 -20.82 -2.50 -17.87
CA ALA A 155 -20.78 -3.33 -16.68
C ALA A 155 -19.80 -4.50 -16.90
N LEU A 156 -18.96 -4.79 -15.91
CA LEU A 156 -18.17 -6.00 -15.88
C LEU A 156 -19.04 -7.08 -15.24
N THR A 157 -19.28 -8.17 -15.96
CA THR A 157 -19.85 -9.39 -15.36
C THR A 157 -18.87 -9.89 -14.32
N ILE A 158 -19.33 -10.03 -13.09
CA ILE A 158 -18.58 -10.71 -12.03
C ILE A 158 -19.07 -12.15 -12.14
N GLU A 159 -18.22 -13.05 -12.64
CA GLU A 159 -18.43 -14.50 -12.52
C GLU A 159 -18.26 -14.94 -11.05
#